data_AF-A0A087THT3-F1
#
_entry.id   AF-A0A087THT3-F1
#
_cell.length_a   1.000
_cell.length_b   1.000
_cell.length_c   1.000
_cell.angle_alpha   90.00
_cell.angle_beta   90.00
_cell.angle_gamma   90.00
#
_symmetry.space_group_name_H-M   'P 1'
#
loop_
_entity.id
_entity.type
_entity.pdbx_description
1 polymer ?
#
loop_
_entity_poly.entity_id
_entity_poly.type
_entity_poly.pdbx_seq_one_letter_code
_entity_poly.pdbx_strand_id
1 'polypeptide(L)' 'MHHFCLFIATFLPKKLKQRVYIHGHDVKSLHRYIPSEVLPPELGGTAEPVNMHNYQSFILSQEAYIQKLNQYGFINNT' A
#
# COMPACT_ATOMS: atom_id res chain seq x y z
N MET A 1 13.98 -3.53 -11.32
CA MET A 1 12.76 -3.33 -10.50
C MET A 1 11.67 -4.40 -10.75
N HIS A 2 11.29 -4.74 -11.98
CA HIS A 2 10.24 -5.75 -12.25
C HIS A 2 10.52 -7.16 -11.68
N HIS A 3 11.77 -7.63 -11.75
CA HIS A 3 12.16 -8.94 -11.22
C HIS A 3 12.01 -9.06 -9.69
N PHE A 4 12.14 -7.95 -8.97
CA PHE A 4 12.00 -7.95 -7.51
C PHE A 4 10.54 -8.15 -7.09
N CYS A 5 9.59 -7.51 -7.77
CA CYS A 5 8.15 -7.69 -7.51
C CYS A 5 7.71 -9.15 -7.77
N LEU A 6 8.22 -9.77 -8.84
CA LEU A 6 7.95 -11.16 -9.15
C LEU A 6 8.54 -12.10 -8.09
N PHE A 7 9.73 -11.80 -7.58
CA PHE A 7 10.33 -12.55 -6.47
C PHE A 7 9.48 -12.47 -5.19
N ILE A 8 9.05 -11.26 -4.78
CA ILE A 8 8.16 -11.10 -3.62
C ILE A 8 6.85 -11.87 -3.81
N ALA A 9 6.28 -11.83 -5.02
CA ALA A 9 5.03 -12.52 -5.32
C ALA A 9 5.13 -14.03 -5.10
N THR A 10 6.33 -14.65 -5.15
CA THR A 10 6.50 -16.09 -4.89
C THR A 10 6.09 -16.50 -3.48
N PHE A 11 6.30 -15.63 -2.49
CA PHE A 11 5.97 -15.86 -1.08
C PHE A 11 4.49 -15.64 -0.75
N LEU A 12 3.70 -15.12 -1.70
CA LEU A 12 2.28 -14.89 -1.48
C LEU A 12 1.47 -16.21 -1.55
N PRO A 13 0.48 -16.41 -0.66
CA PRO A 13 -0.46 -17.52 -0.78
C PRO A 13 -1.33 -17.40 -2.03
N LYS A 14 -1.85 -18.52 -2.53
CA LYS A 14 -2.64 -18.58 -3.79
C LYS A 14 -3.75 -17.52 -3.86
N LYS A 15 -4.49 -17.32 -2.76
CA LYS A 15 -5.57 -16.33 -2.66
C LYS A 15 -5.07 -14.88 -2.83
N LEU A 16 -3.89 -14.55 -2.32
CA LEU A 16 -3.32 -13.21 -2.46
C LEU A 16 -2.69 -13.00 -3.84
N LYS A 17 -2.06 -14.04 -4.42
CA LYS A 17 -1.54 -13.99 -5.80
C LYS A 17 -2.60 -13.59 -6.82
N GLN A 18 -3.85 -14.03 -6.63
CA GLN A 18 -4.98 -13.66 -7.49
C GLN A 18 -5.45 -12.21 -7.34
N ARG A 19 -4.99 -11.48 -6.33
CA ARG A 19 -5.40 -10.11 -6.02
C ARG A 19 -4.31 -9.06 -6.24
N VAL A 20 -3.10 -9.50 -6.57
CA VAL A 20 -1.96 -8.61 -6.84
C VAL A 20 -1.82 -8.44 -8.35
N TYR A 21 -1.95 -7.19 -8.80
CA TYR A 21 -1.78 -6.80 -10.21
C TYR A 21 -0.48 -6.02 -10.36
N ILE A 22 0.43 -6.47 -11.24
CA ILE A 22 1.72 -5.83 -11.49
C ILE A 22 1.64 -5.09 -12.83
N HIS A 23 1.63 -3.76 -12.76
CA HIS A 23 1.43 -2.88 -13.92
C HIS A 23 2.75 -2.43 -14.61
N GLY A 24 3.90 -2.56 -13.93
CA GLY A 24 5.20 -2.20 -14.49
C GLY A 24 5.28 -0.70 -14.84
N HIS A 25 5.73 -0.38 -16.07
CA HIS A 25 5.77 0.99 -16.58
C HIS A 25 4.44 1.45 -17.22
N ASP A 26 3.48 0.55 -17.43
CA ASP A 26 2.19 0.90 -18.04
C ASP A 26 1.19 1.37 -16.98
N VAL A 27 1.29 2.64 -16.62
CA VAL A 27 0.38 3.28 -15.64
C VAL A 27 -1.06 3.35 -16.17
N LYS A 28 -1.28 3.30 -17.49
CA LYS A 28 -2.64 3.31 -18.07
C LYS A 28 -3.42 2.08 -17.67
N SER A 29 -2.73 0.94 -17.55
CA SER A 29 -3.36 -0.30 -17.11
C SER A 29 -3.93 -0.25 -15.68
N LEU A 30 -3.47 0.68 -14.84
CA LEU A 30 -4.00 0.94 -13.50
C LEU A 30 -5.45 1.48 -13.56
N HIS A 31 -5.75 2.32 -14.56
CA HIS A 31 -7.08 2.93 -14.71
C HIS A 31 -8.20 1.95 -15.06
N ARG A 32 -7.86 0.69 -15.39
CA ARG A 32 -8.84 -0.40 -15.50
C ARG A 32 -9.42 -0.79 -14.15
N TYR A 33 -8.72 -0.49 -13.05
CA TYR A 33 -9.08 -0.88 -11.69
C TYR A 33 -9.36 0.32 -10.78
N ILE A 34 -8.75 1.48 -11.05
CA ILE A 34 -8.87 2.69 -10.22
C ILE A 34 -9.21 3.90 -11.11
N PRO A 35 -10.30 4.64 -10.82
CA PRO A 35 -10.65 5.85 -11.57
C PRO A 35 -9.52 6.89 -11.56
N SER A 36 -9.37 7.65 -12.65
CA SER A 36 -8.38 8.74 -12.73
C SER A 36 -8.64 9.86 -11.73
N GLU A 37 -9.91 10.10 -11.39
CA GLU A 37 -10.36 11.19 -10.51
C GLU A 37 -9.83 11.11 -9.08
N VAL A 38 -9.42 9.91 -8.63
CA VAL A 38 -8.91 9.68 -7.27
C VAL A 38 -7.39 9.52 -7.22
N LEU A 39 -6.74 9.49 -8.39
CA LEU A 39 -5.30 9.32 -8.52
C LEU A 39 -4.62 10.67 -8.76
N PRO A 40 -3.41 10.87 -8.24
CA PRO A 40 -2.66 12.08 -8.49
C PRO A 40 -2.11 12.10 -9.94
N PRO A 41 -1.65 13.26 -10.43
CA PRO A 41 -1.22 13.42 -11.83
C PRO A 41 -0.02 12.55 -12.20
N GLU A 42 0.92 12.32 -11.27
CA GLU A 42 2.08 11.44 -11.47
C GLU A 42 1.71 9.97 -11.75
N LEU A 43 0.49 9.56 -11.41
CA LEU A 43 -0.06 8.24 -11.70
C LEU A 43 -1.08 8.24 -12.85
N GLY A 44 -1.16 9.33 -13.63
CA GLY A 44 -2.09 9.50 -14.75
C GLY A 44 -3.51 9.94 -14.34
N GLY A 45 -3.70 10.36 -13.09
CA GLY A 45 -4.98 10.83 -12.60
C GLY A 45 -5.18 12.34 -12.68
N THR A 46 -6.31 12.80 -12.12
CA THR A 46 -6.71 14.22 -12.09
C THR A 46 -6.99 14.73 -10.67
N ALA A 47 -6.71 13.92 -9.64
CA ALA A 47 -6.79 14.35 -8.26
C ALA A 47 -5.66 15.33 -7.92
N GLU A 48 -5.78 15.98 -6.77
CA GLU A 48 -4.71 16.80 -6.23
C GLU A 48 -3.45 15.96 -5.96
N PRO A 49 -2.24 16.54 -6.14
CA PRO A 49 -0.99 15.87 -5.82
C PRO A 49 -0.95 15.37 -4.38
N VAL A 50 -0.32 14.22 -4.16
CA VAL A 50 -0.25 13.62 -2.81
C VAL A 50 0.59 14.50 -1.90
N ASN A 51 -0.06 15.16 -0.94
CA ASN A 51 0.65 15.79 0.17
C ASN A 51 0.93 14.77 1.28
N MET A 52 2.15 14.23 1.25
CA MET A 52 2.62 13.25 2.23
C MET A 52 2.65 13.80 3.67
N HIS A 53 2.77 15.13 3.85
CA HIS A 53 2.90 15.74 5.18
C HIS A 53 1.67 15.51 6.05
N ASN A 54 0.46 15.63 5.47
CA ASN A 54 -0.78 15.39 6.21
C ASN A 54 -0.87 13.94 6.70
N TYR A 55 -0.49 12.99 5.85
CA TYR A 55 -0.49 11.57 6.21
C TYR A 55 0.57 11.25 7.26
N GLN A 56 1.77 11.82 7.14
CA GLN A 56 2.83 11.69 8.14
C GLN A 56 2.40 12.22 9.50
N SER A 57 1.89 13.46 9.56
CA SER A 57 1.40 14.06 10.79
C SER A 57 0.27 13.24 11.41
N PHE A 58 -0.62 12.68 10.59
CA PHE A 58 -1.65 11.74 11.06
C PHE A 58 -1.04 10.47 11.66
N ILE A 59 -0.10 9.80 11.00
CA ILE A 59 0.54 8.59 11.56
C ILE A 59 1.22 8.92 12.89
N LEU A 60 1.95 10.04 12.96
CA LEU A 60 2.65 10.46 14.17
C LEU A 60 1.67 10.77 15.31
N SER A 61 0.49 11.33 15.03
CA SER A 61 -0.52 11.54 16.06
C SER A 61 -1.10 10.24 16.63
N GLN A 62 -0.94 9.11 15.95
CA GLN A 62 -1.40 7.79 16.42
C GLN A 62 -0.42 7.10 17.39
N GLU A 63 0.71 7.72 17.75
CA GLU A 63 1.75 7.10 18.56
C GLU A 63 1.21 6.45 19.85
N ALA A 64 0.41 7.16 20.64
CA ALA A 64 -0.14 6.63 21.89
C ALA A 64 -1.05 5.40 21.66
N TYR A 65 -1.81 5.39 20.56
CA TYR A 65 -2.64 4.25 20.17
C TYR A 65 -1.78 3.04 19.78
N ILE A 66 -0.70 3.27 19.03
CA ILE A 66 0.25 2.21 18.64
C ILE A 66 0.97 1.66 19.88
N GLN A 67 1.40 2.52 20.81
CA GLN A 67 1.99 2.09 22.08
C GLN A 67 1.04 1.20 22.88
N LYS A 68 -0.26 1.54 22.91
CA LYS A 68 -1.29 0.69 23.52
C LYS A 68 -1.41 -0.65 22.78
N LEU A 69 -1.43 -0.65 21.44
CA LEU A 69 -1.50 -1.89 20.65
C LEU A 69 -0.32 -2.82 20.92
N ASN A 70 0.88 -2.27 21.11
CA ASN A 70 2.09 -3.05 21.42
C ASN A 70 2.01 -3.79 22.76
N GLN A 71 1.09 -3.41 23.66
CA GLN A 71 0.84 -4.14 24.90
C GLN A 71 -0.03 -5.39 24.69
N TYR A 72 -0.68 -5.53 23.53
CA TYR A 72 -1.48 -6.69 23.18
C TYR A 72 -0.67 -7.62 22.25
N GLY A 73 -0.50 -8.88 22.66
CA GLY A 73 0.20 -9.90 21.90
C GLY A 73 0.13 -11.25 22.61
N PHE A 74 0.54 -12.32 21.94
CA PHE A 74 0.64 -13.63 22.57
C PHE A 74 1.77 -13.57 23.61
N ILE A 75 1.42 -13.62 24.90
CA ILE A 75 2.36 -14.07 25.92
C ILE A 75 2.58 -15.54 25.60
N ASN A 76 3.78 -15.89 25.13
CA ASN A 76 4.16 -17.29 25.05
C ASN A 76 4.17 -17.82 26.49
N ASN A 77 3.09 -18.47 26.91
CA ASN A 77 3.11 -19.37 28.06
C ASN A 77 3.93 -20.60 27.64
N THR A 78 5.26 -20.47 27.72
CA THR A 78 6.17 -21.59 27.91
C THR A 78 6.41 -21.78 29.39
#